data_AF-A0A0C9ZIU9-F1
#
_entry.id   AF-A0A0C9ZIU9-F1
#
_cell.length_a   1.000
_cell.length_b   1.000
_cell.length_c   1.000
_cell.angle_alpha   90.00
_cell.angle_beta   90.00
_cell.angle_gamma   90.00
#
_symmetry.space_group_name_H-M   'P 1'
#
loop_
_entity.id
_entity.type
_entity.pdbx_description
1 polymer ?
#
loop_
_entity_poly.entity_id
_entity_poly.type
_entity_poly.pdbx_seq_one_letter_code
_entity_poly.pdbx_strand_id
1 'polypeptide(L)' 'LALSFFCIAEATEGHILIDDNDIFEIGLTDVRSRLAIITRELVLLSGTLRSAVDCLKEYQDAETVY' A
#
# COMPACT_ATOMS: atom_id res chain seq x y z
N LEU A 1 12.13 -7.75 1.10
CA LEU A 1 11.43 -7.86 -0.19
C LEU A 1 10.17 -6.99 -0.25
N ALA A 2 9.14 -7.19 0.57
CA ALA A 2 7.93 -6.34 0.51
C ALA A 2 8.23 -4.83 0.66
N LEU A 3 9.18 -4.46 1.51
CA LEU A 3 9.58 -3.05 1.74
C LEU A 3 10.22 -2.35 0.52
N SER A 4 10.82 -3.09 -0.42
CA SER A 4 11.41 -2.49 -1.63
C SER A 4 10.36 -2.10 -2.67
N PHE A 5 9.18 -2.75 -2.67
CA PHE A 5 8.06 -2.36 -3.53
C PHE A 5 7.36 -1.07 -3.07
N PHE A 6 7.40 -0.77 -1.78
CA PHE A 6 6.80 0.45 -1.21
C PHE A 6 7.79 1.61 -1.15
N CYS A 7 8.98 1.42 -1.75
CA CYS A 7 10.17 2.26 -1.67
C CYS A 7 10.41 2.83 -0.25
N ILE A 8 10.21 1.98 0.76
CA ILE A 8 10.58 2.29 2.15
C ILE A 8 12.11 2.11 2.31
N ALA A 9 12.71 1.28 1.46
CA ALA A 9 14.15 1.15 1.28
C ALA A 9 14.47 1.25 -0.22
N GLU A 10 15.37 2.17 -0.59
CA GLU A 10 15.88 2.24 -1.97
C GLU A 10 16.68 0.98 -2.32
N ALA A 11 16.57 0.54 -3.57
CA ALA A 11 17.38 -0.55 -4.08
C ALA A 11 18.84 -0.09 -4.11
N THR A 12 19.71 -0.81 -3.41
CA THR A 12 21.15 -0.51 -3.42
C THR A 12 21.78 -0.90 -4.76
N GLU A 13 21.27 -1.96 -5.40
CA GLU A 13 21.63 -2.42 -6.74
C GLU A 13 20.43 -3.15 -7.38
N GLY A 14 20.37 -3.18 -8.73
CA GLY A 14 19.32 -3.83 -9.51
C GLY A 14 18.08 -2.96 -9.75
N HIS A 15 17.09 -3.54 -10.44
CA HIS A 15 15.85 -2.85 -10.82
C HIS A 15 14.62 -3.69 -10.44
N ILE A 16 13.54 -3.02 -10.07
CA ILE A 16 12.24 -3.64 -9.85
C ILE A 16 11.31 -3.14 -10.95
N LEU A 17 10.88 -4.07 -11.80
CA LEU A 17 10.00 -3.77 -12.93
C LEU A 17 8.57 -4.20 -12.57
N ILE A 18 7.60 -3.34 -12.84
CA ILE A 18 6.16 -3.65 -12.84
C ILE A 18 5.65 -3.35 -14.24
N ASP A 19 5.08 -4.35 -14.91
CA ASP A 19 4.60 -4.23 -16.30
C ASP A 19 5.65 -3.60 -17.24
N ASP A 20 6.89 -4.09 -17.15
CA ASP A 20 8.07 -3.62 -17.91
C ASP A 20 8.51 -2.18 -17.64
N ASN A 21 7.91 -1.49 -16.66
CA ASN A 21 8.32 -0.15 -16.25
C ASN A 21 9.09 -0.19 -14.93
N ASP A 22 10.16 0.58 -14.83
CA ASP A 22 10.90 0.72 -13.57
C ASP A 22 10.06 1.54 -12.57
N ILE A 23 9.85 0.97 -11.37
CA ILE A 23 9.08 1.63 -10.31
C ILE A 23 9.69 2.97 -9.87
N PHE A 24 11.00 3.17 -10.07
CA PHE A 24 11.66 4.44 -9.77
C PHE A 24 11.31 5.54 -10.77
N GLU A 25 10.85 5.20 -11.98
CA GLU A 25 10.42 6.17 -12.99
C GLU A 25 8.96 6.61 -12.80
N ILE A 26 8.12 5.78 -12.18
CA ILE A 26 6.67 6.01 -12.01
C ILE A 26 6.35 6.99 -10.85
N GLY A 27 7.33 7.31 -9.99
CA GLY A 27 7.13 8.21 -8.87
C GLY A 27 6.44 7.54 -7.67
N LEU A 28 6.90 7.88 -6.46
CA LEU A 28 6.56 7.15 -5.23
C LEU A 28 5.05 7.16 -4.90
N THR A 29 4.40 8.30 -5.10
CA THR A 29 2.98 8.48 -4.76
C THR A 29 2.10 7.58 -5.63
N ASP A 30 2.41 7.49 -6.92
CA ASP A 30 1.62 6.74 -7.88
C ASP A 30 1.76 5.23 -7.65
N VAL A 31 2.98 4.76 -7.40
CA VAL A 31 3.26 3.37 -7.03
C VAL A 31 2.53 3.00 -5.73
N ARG A 32 2.59 3.85 -4.69
CA ARG A 32 1.94 3.59 -3.40
C ARG A 32 0.42 3.65 -3.46
N SER A 33 -0.16 4.41 -4.38
CA SER A 33 -1.61 4.47 -4.56
C SER A 33 -2.20 3.18 -5.14
N ARG A 34 -1.39 2.38 -5.82
CA ARG A 34 -1.81 1.16 -6.55
C ARG A 34 -1.39 -0.14 -5.87
N LEU A 35 -0.59 -0.07 -4.81
CA LEU A 35 -0.12 -1.23 -4.06
C LEU A 35 -0.79 -1.28 -2.68
N ALA A 36 -1.38 -2.43 -2.36
CA ALA A 36 -1.88 -2.74 -1.03
C ALA A 36 -1.01 -3.83 -0.37
N ILE A 37 -0.70 -3.67 0.92
CA ILE A 37 -0.09 -4.71 1.74
C ILE A 37 -1.06 -5.12 2.84
N ILE A 38 -1.17 -6.42 3.05
CA ILE A 38 -1.81 -6.99 4.23
C ILE A 38 -0.70 -7.44 5.18
N THR A 39 -0.60 -6.79 6.33
CA THR A 39 0.36 -7.18 7.37
C THR A 39 -0.17 -8.41 8.12
N ARG A 40 0.73 -9.28 8.59
CA ARG A 40 0.33 -10.46 9.39
C ARG A 40 -0.25 -10.07 10.75
N GLU A 41 0.19 -8.95 11.29
CA GLU A 41 -0.34 -8.36 12.51
C GLU A 41 -0.81 -6.94 12.18
N LEU A 42 -2.08 -6.67 12.46
CA LEU A 42 -2.67 -5.34 12.33
C LEU A 42 -2.70 -4.71 13.72
N VAL A 43 -1.91 -3.65 13.90
CA VAL A 43 -2.04 -2.82 15.11
C VAL A 43 -3.19 -1.86 14.88
N LEU A 44 -4.35 -2.18 15.47
CA LEU A 44 -5.45 -1.24 15.54
C LEU A 44 -5.04 -0.12 16.48
N LEU A 45 -4.78 1.06 15.91
CA LEU A 45 -4.76 2.30 16.69
C LEU A 45 -6.13 2.48 17.36
N SER A 46 -6.19 3.22 18.46
CA SER A 46 -7.45 3.50 19.16
C SER A 46 -8.52 4.02 18.18
N GLY A 47 -9.60 3.25 18.01
CA GLY A 47 -10.61 3.52 16.99
C GLY A 47 -11.61 2.38 16.83
N THR A 48 -12.45 2.45 15.79
CA THR A 48 -13.43 1.41 15.42
C THR A 48 -12.88 0.50 14.32
N LEU A 49 -13.50 -0.67 14.11
CA LEU A 49 -13.17 -1.53 12.97
C LEU A 49 -13.36 -0.80 11.63
N ARG A 50 -14.40 0.04 11.48
CA ARG A 50 -14.60 0.86 10.28
C ARG A 50 -13.42 1.79 10.03
N SER A 51 -12.93 2.48 11.06
CA SER A 51 -11.78 3.37 10.89
C SER A 51 -10.47 2.63 10.56
N ALA A 52 -10.40 1.32 10.79
CA ALA A 52 -9.23 0.52 10.43
C ALA A 52 -9.30 -0.04 9.01
N VAL A 53 -10.51 -0.35 8.52
CA VAL A 53 -10.74 -0.88 7.16
C VAL A 53 -10.87 0.25 6.14
N ASP A 54 -11.44 1.38 6.53
CA ASP A 54 -11.64 2.57 5.69
C ASP A 54 -11.03 3.80 6.38
N CYS A 55 -9.70 3.89 6.32
CA CYS A 55 -8.94 4.98 6.93
C CYS A 55 -9.23 6.35 6.27
N LEU A 56 -9.60 6.37 4.99
CA LEU A 56 -9.82 7.59 4.21
C LEU A 56 -11.30 8.02 4.20
N LYS A 57 -12.22 7.20 4.73
CA LYS A 57 -13.67 7.43 4.72
C LYS A 57 -14.24 7.57 3.31
N GLU A 58 -13.69 6.80 2.38
CA GLU A 58 -14.03 6.88 0.96
C GLU A 58 -15.17 5.94 0.56
N TYR A 59 -15.52 4.99 1.43
CA TYR A 59 -16.48 3.94 1.11
C TYR A 59 -17.75 4.04 1.97
N GLN A 60 -18.90 3.82 1.34
CA GLN A 60 -20.16 3.64 2.05
C GLN A 60 -20.23 2.25 2.68
N ASP A 61 -21.08 2.08 3.70
CA ASP A 61 -21.22 0.81 4.43
C ASP A 61 -21.56 -0.37 3.51
N ALA A 62 -22.38 -0.12 2.49
CA ALA A 62 -22.79 -1.13 1.51
C ALA A 62 -21.64 -1.58 0.58
N GLU A 63 -20.57 -0.80 0.48
CA GLU A 63 -19.38 -1.10 -0.32
C GLU A 63 -18.31 -1.80 0.52
N THR A 64 -18.43 -1.77 1.86
CA THR A 64 -17.45 -2.37 2.79
C THR A 64 -17.71 -3.86 3.07
N VAL A 65 -18.41 -4.56 2.17
CA VAL A 65 -18.69 -5.99 2.32
C VAL A 65 -17.45 -6.77 1.85
N TYR A 66 -16.84 -7.47 2.80
CA TYR A 66 -15.75 -8.45 2.56
C TYR A 66 -16.10 -9.48 1.48
#